data_AF-A0A9D8SE37-F1
#
_entry.id   AF-A0A9D8SE37-F1
#
_cell.length_a   1.000
_cell.length_b   1.000
_cell.length_c   1.000
_cell.angle_alpha   90.00
_cell.angle_beta   90.00
_cell.angle_gamma   90.00
#
_symmetry.space_group_name_H-M   'P 1'
#
loop_
_entity.id
_entity.type
_entity.pdbx_description
1 polymer ?
#
loop_
_entity_poly.entity_id
_entity_poly.type
_entity_poly.pdbx_seq_one_letter_code
_entity_poly.pdbx_strand_id
1 'polypeptide(L)'
;MKHTFTILLLTLVALLTACNRPKEIPDKELGQIFRDAMLANAYLNINNGTKTDSMRIYEPIFAKYGYTAEDVQYTVHNFSRRKSANLSDVAEYMILLLDREANALNLQVAKLDTIENVARRRFTKVMLADTAINVRDKADSSLMRFVVEPIYEGEYNISAKYTLDSLDKATGRRYRVYFERRDSSIRSIANGIVQRRKESDFSHRYEIKPADTNYVRLVIEMAHFADRKQKTTTRMKIHEVKVTHTPPTEECVDMLFNEQSGVRIFSDSLIRAIEEGARK
;
A
#
# COMPACT_ATOMS: atom_id res chain seq x y z
N MET A 1 -0.40 -27.07 75.18
CA MET A 1 -1.16 -26.61 73.99
C MET A 1 -0.73 -25.24 73.46
N LYS A 2 -0.43 -24.23 74.29
CA LYS A 2 0.02 -22.91 73.81
C LYS A 2 1.41 -22.97 73.13
N HIS A 3 2.41 -23.59 73.75
CA HIS A 3 3.78 -23.67 73.19
C HIS A 3 3.89 -24.48 71.90
N THR A 4 3.10 -25.54 71.74
CA THR A 4 3.05 -26.32 70.49
C THR A 4 2.45 -25.52 69.34
N PHE A 5 1.48 -24.64 69.61
CA PHE A 5 0.91 -23.73 68.63
C PHE A 5 1.89 -22.63 68.24
N THR A 6 2.65 -22.08 69.20
CA THR A 6 3.66 -21.06 68.91
C THR A 6 4.82 -21.61 68.08
N ILE A 7 5.26 -22.85 68.35
CA ILE A 7 6.31 -23.52 67.58
C ILE A 7 5.82 -23.82 66.17
N LEU A 8 4.58 -24.32 66.01
CA LEU A 8 3.99 -24.56 64.70
C LEU A 8 3.86 -23.26 63.87
N LEU A 9 3.46 -22.16 64.52
CA LEU A 9 3.38 -20.84 63.90
C LEU A 9 4.76 -20.31 63.50
N LEU A 10 5.78 -20.47 64.34
CA LEU A 10 7.16 -20.10 64.05
C LEU A 10 7.76 -20.94 62.91
N THR A 11 7.46 -22.24 62.84
CA THR A 11 7.89 -23.09 61.72
C THR A 11 7.16 -22.75 60.43
N LEU A 12 5.87 -22.40 60.50
CA LEU A 12 5.08 -21.97 59.33
C LEU A 12 5.57 -20.60 58.81
N VAL A 13 5.89 -19.67 59.71
CA VAL A 13 6.52 -18.39 59.38
C VAL A 13 7.92 -18.63 58.81
N ALA A 14 8.72 -19.53 59.37
CA ALA A 14 10.05 -19.87 58.86
C ALA A 14 10.03 -20.54 57.46
N LEU A 15 9.00 -21.35 57.18
CA LEU A 15 8.73 -21.94 55.85
C LEU A 15 8.24 -20.88 54.84
N LEU A 16 7.52 -19.86 55.29
CA LEU A 16 7.10 -18.71 54.47
C LEU A 16 8.22 -17.69 54.25
N THR A 17 9.24 -17.67 55.11
CA THR A 17 10.46 -16.85 54.97
C THR A 17 11.66 -17.64 54.43
N ALA A 18 11.44 -18.81 53.82
CA ALA A 18 12.49 -19.46 53.05
C ALA A 18 12.88 -18.52 51.91
N CYS A 19 13.96 -17.75 52.12
CA CYS A 19 14.49 -16.76 51.20
C CYS A 19 14.54 -17.38 49.80
N ASN A 20 13.65 -16.93 48.92
CA ASN A 20 13.68 -17.33 47.54
C ASN A 20 14.96 -16.72 46.96
N ARG A 21 16.01 -17.51 46.84
CA ARG A 21 17.28 -17.01 46.29
C ARG A 21 17.00 -16.60 44.84
N PRO A 22 17.40 -15.39 44.43
CA PRO A 22 17.17 -14.96 43.07
C PRO A 22 17.81 -15.97 42.10
N LYS A 23 17.01 -16.39 41.13
CA LYS A 23 17.37 -17.37 40.12
C LYS A 23 18.21 -16.69 39.06
N GLU A 24 19.35 -17.30 38.74
CA GLU A 24 20.21 -16.81 37.67
C GLU A 24 19.61 -17.14 36.30
N ILE A 25 19.54 -16.14 35.42
CA ILE A 25 18.98 -16.27 34.07
C ILE A 25 20.10 -16.66 33.09
N PRO A 26 19.94 -17.74 32.31
CA PRO A 26 20.89 -18.10 31.25
C PRO A 26 21.01 -17.00 30.19
N ASP A 27 22.21 -16.76 29.65
CA ASP A 27 22.52 -15.68 28.70
C ASP A 27 21.56 -15.61 27.50
N LYS A 28 21.22 -16.77 26.91
CA LYS A 28 20.26 -16.84 25.79
C LYS A 28 18.85 -16.46 26.20
N GLU A 29 18.38 -16.90 27.36
CA GLU A 29 17.06 -16.54 27.87
C GLU A 29 17.00 -15.05 28.22
N LEU A 30 18.08 -14.51 28.81
CA LEU A 30 18.19 -13.08 29.07
C LEU A 30 18.12 -12.26 27.77
N GLY A 31 18.77 -12.72 26.70
CA GLY A 31 18.67 -12.09 25.38
C GLY A 31 17.25 -12.13 24.78
N GLN A 32 16.48 -13.21 25.03
CA GLN A 32 15.07 -13.28 24.63
C GLN A 32 14.18 -12.31 25.44
N ILE A 33 14.43 -12.21 26.74
CA ILE A 33 13.77 -11.24 27.63
C ILE A 33 14.05 -9.81 27.16
N PHE A 34 15.31 -9.49 26.87
CA PHE A 34 15.69 -8.16 26.38
C PHE A 34 15.11 -7.86 25.00
N ARG A 35 15.02 -8.84 24.10
CA ARG A 35 14.28 -8.70 22.83
C ARG A 35 12.84 -8.27 23.09
N ASP A 36 12.10 -9.02 23.92
CA ASP A 36 10.70 -8.73 24.20
C ASP A 36 10.52 -7.37 24.89
N ALA A 37 11.41 -7.01 25.82
CA ALA A 37 11.42 -5.71 26.47
C ALA A 37 11.70 -4.56 25.48
N MET A 38 12.63 -4.75 24.55
CA MET A 38 12.95 -3.77 23.51
C MET A 38 11.77 -3.58 22.53
N LEU A 39 11.10 -4.65 22.13
CA LEU A 39 9.87 -4.57 21.32
C LEU A 39 8.77 -3.82 22.06
N ALA A 40 8.50 -4.16 23.33
CA ALA A 40 7.51 -3.46 24.14
C ALA A 40 7.80 -1.95 24.24
N ASN A 41 9.07 -1.58 24.44
CA ASN A 41 9.50 -0.19 24.45
C ASN A 41 9.27 0.53 23.11
N ALA A 42 9.61 -0.13 22.00
CA ALA A 42 9.38 0.44 20.68
C ALA A 42 7.89 0.71 20.44
N TYR A 43 7.01 -0.24 20.78
CA TYR A 43 5.56 -0.06 20.66
C TYR A 43 5.01 1.08 21.52
N LEU A 44 5.49 1.24 22.75
CA LEU A 44 5.06 2.33 23.64
C LEU A 44 5.55 3.70 23.16
N ASN A 45 6.77 3.78 22.62
CA ASN A 45 7.33 5.02 22.09
C ASN A 45 6.56 5.50 20.83
N ILE A 46 6.07 4.59 20.00
CA ILE A 46 5.29 4.93 18.80
C ILE A 46 3.91 5.51 19.15
N ASN A 47 3.31 5.08 20.26
CA ASN A 47 1.93 5.42 20.65
C ASN A 47 1.82 6.62 21.62
N ASN A 48 2.75 7.58 21.56
CA ASN A 48 2.76 8.79 22.39
C ASN A 48 2.77 8.54 23.92
N GLY A 49 3.68 7.67 24.37
CA GLY A 49 4.35 7.76 25.68
C GLY A 49 3.46 8.14 26.87
N THR A 50 2.47 7.32 27.22
CA THR A 50 1.92 7.40 28.56
C THR A 50 3.05 7.13 29.57
N LYS A 51 3.14 7.92 30.64
CA LYS A 51 4.00 7.63 31.81
C LYS A 51 3.46 6.41 32.55
N THR A 52 3.48 5.27 31.88
CA THR A 52 3.13 3.97 32.45
C THR A 52 4.32 3.55 33.30
N ASP A 53 4.05 3.12 34.53
CA ASP A 53 5.06 2.57 35.42
C ASP A 53 5.82 1.43 34.72
N SER A 54 7.14 1.60 34.57
CA SER A 54 8.02 0.67 33.90
C SER A 54 7.91 -0.76 34.47
N MET A 55 7.67 -0.91 35.78
CA MET A 55 7.48 -2.23 36.40
C MET A 55 6.23 -2.93 35.86
N ARG A 56 5.12 -2.20 35.66
CA ARG A 56 3.89 -2.74 35.07
C ARG A 56 4.07 -3.24 33.63
N ILE A 57 5.10 -2.76 32.92
CA ILE A 57 5.39 -3.14 31.52
C ILE A 57 6.30 -4.37 31.47
N TYR A 58 7.36 -4.40 32.27
CA TYR A 58 8.37 -5.46 32.17
C TYR A 58 8.10 -6.68 33.06
N GLU A 59 7.43 -6.52 34.21
CA GLU A 59 7.10 -7.66 35.08
C GLU A 59 6.31 -8.76 34.36
N PRO A 60 5.28 -8.45 33.53
CA PRO A 60 4.61 -9.49 32.73
C PRO A 60 5.54 -10.19 31.73
N ILE A 61 6.52 -9.46 31.18
CA ILE A 61 7.53 -10.03 30.28
C ILE A 61 8.41 -11.00 31.07
N PHE A 62 8.93 -10.60 32.23
CA PHE A 62 9.76 -11.50 33.06
C PHE A 62 8.97 -12.74 33.50
N ALA A 63 7.72 -12.55 33.92
CA ALA A 63 6.83 -13.63 34.34
C ALA A 63 6.56 -14.65 33.22
N LYS A 64 6.47 -14.21 31.94
CA LYS A 64 6.36 -15.10 30.77
C LYS A 64 7.52 -16.09 30.67
N TYR A 65 8.72 -15.70 31.11
CA TYR A 65 9.91 -16.56 31.13
C TYR A 65 10.11 -17.26 32.50
N GLY A 66 9.21 -17.07 33.46
CA GLY A 66 9.30 -17.66 34.79
C GLY A 66 10.28 -16.96 35.73
N TYR A 67 10.50 -15.65 35.51
CA TYR A 67 11.41 -14.82 36.29
C TYR A 67 10.70 -13.62 36.92
N THR A 68 11.25 -13.13 38.03
CA THR A 68 10.84 -11.91 38.71
C THR A 68 11.77 -10.75 38.37
N ALA A 69 11.37 -9.53 38.72
CA ALA A 69 12.25 -8.36 38.60
C ALA A 69 13.54 -8.52 39.43
N GLU A 70 13.47 -9.19 40.58
CA GLU A 70 14.62 -9.45 41.45
C GLU A 70 15.63 -10.41 40.80
N ASP A 71 15.16 -11.44 40.09
CA ASP A 71 16.01 -12.38 39.34
C ASP A 71 16.80 -11.69 38.23
N VAL A 72 16.14 -10.77 37.51
CA VAL A 72 16.76 -9.97 36.44
C VAL A 72 17.80 -9.03 37.02
N GLN A 73 17.47 -8.29 38.08
CA GLN A 73 18.40 -7.38 38.75
C GLN A 73 19.63 -8.12 39.30
N TYR A 74 19.42 -9.28 39.94
CA TYR A 74 20.49 -10.14 40.44
C TYR A 74 21.40 -10.62 39.31
N THR A 75 20.81 -11.09 38.21
CA THR A 75 21.57 -11.61 37.06
C THR A 75 22.41 -10.50 36.44
N VAL A 76 21.82 -9.34 36.13
CA VAL A 76 22.53 -8.19 35.55
C VAL A 76 23.64 -7.67 36.47
N HIS A 77 23.40 -7.62 37.79
CA HIS A 77 24.42 -7.21 38.75
C HIS A 77 25.63 -8.17 38.75
N ASN A 78 25.38 -9.48 38.61
CA ASN A 78 26.43 -10.49 38.58
C ASN A 78 27.21 -10.56 37.26
N PHE A 79 26.67 -10.05 36.15
CA PHE A 79 27.40 -9.92 34.89
C PHE A 79 28.65 -9.06 35.04
N SER A 80 28.56 -7.93 35.77
CA SER A 80 29.70 -7.04 36.02
C SER A 80 30.85 -7.71 36.78
N ARG A 81 30.61 -8.85 37.44
CA ARG A 81 31.59 -9.56 38.29
C ARG A 81 32.22 -10.77 37.60
N ARG A 82 31.71 -11.17 36.43
CA ARG A 82 32.18 -12.35 35.70
C ARG A 82 33.15 -11.94 34.60
N LYS A 83 34.29 -12.62 34.54
CA LYS A 83 35.30 -12.40 33.49
C LYS A 83 34.92 -13.01 32.13
N SER A 84 33.93 -13.89 32.10
CA SER A 84 33.59 -14.76 30.96
C SER A 84 32.15 -14.63 30.44
N ALA A 85 31.31 -13.81 31.07
CA ALA A 85 29.94 -13.57 30.63
C ALA A 85 29.83 -12.08 30.29
N ASN A 86 29.73 -11.75 29.00
CA ASN A 86 29.65 -10.37 28.54
C ASN A 86 28.21 -10.01 28.22
N LEU A 87 27.75 -8.87 28.74
CA LEU A 87 26.47 -8.29 28.34
C LEU A 87 26.41 -8.03 26.82
N SER A 88 27.58 -7.85 26.19
CA SER A 88 27.73 -7.78 24.73
C SER A 88 27.18 -9.01 24.03
N ASP A 89 27.50 -10.22 24.50
CA ASP A 89 27.08 -11.48 23.86
C ASP A 89 25.55 -11.65 23.96
N VAL A 90 24.96 -11.22 25.08
CA VAL A 90 23.51 -11.18 25.29
C VAL A 90 22.85 -10.19 24.33
N ALA A 91 23.44 -8.99 24.18
CA ALA A 91 22.95 -7.97 23.27
C ALA A 91 23.08 -8.40 21.80
N GLU A 92 24.19 -9.03 21.41
CA GLU A 92 24.38 -9.60 20.07
C GLU A 92 23.35 -10.69 19.78
N TYR A 93 23.06 -11.55 20.75
CA TYR A 93 22.03 -12.57 20.60
C TYR A 93 20.62 -11.94 20.45
N MET A 94 20.31 -10.90 21.22
CA MET A 94 19.07 -10.14 21.07
C MET A 94 18.95 -9.52 19.66
N ILE A 95 20.01 -8.87 19.17
CA ILE A 95 20.07 -8.29 17.82
C ILE A 95 19.83 -9.38 16.76
N LEU A 96 20.50 -10.52 16.88
CA LEU A 96 20.33 -11.66 15.98
C LEU A 96 18.88 -12.15 15.93
N LEU A 97 18.17 -12.18 17.06
CA LEU A 97 16.76 -12.57 17.11
C LEU A 97 15.87 -11.53 16.39
N LEU A 98 16.10 -10.24 16.64
CA LEU A 98 15.37 -9.15 15.99
C LEU A 98 15.60 -9.14 14.47
N ASP A 99 16.85 -9.31 14.02
CA ASP A 99 17.19 -9.37 12.60
C ASP A 99 16.51 -10.54 11.90
N ARG A 100 16.43 -11.71 12.55
CA ARG A 100 15.71 -12.87 12.00
C ARG A 100 14.22 -12.60 11.85
N GLU A 101 13.60 -12.00 12.86
CA GLU A 101 12.18 -11.65 12.83
C GLU A 101 11.90 -10.59 11.75
N ALA A 102 12.72 -9.55 11.69
CA ALA A 102 12.64 -8.51 10.66
C ALA A 102 12.78 -9.10 9.24
N ASN A 103 13.75 -9.99 9.02
CA ASN A 103 13.94 -10.64 7.72
C ASN A 103 12.74 -11.52 7.33
N ALA A 104 12.16 -12.25 8.28
CA ALA A 104 10.98 -13.06 8.04
C ALA A 104 9.76 -12.20 7.66
N LEU A 105 9.55 -11.09 8.37
CA LEU A 105 8.47 -10.13 8.08
C LEU A 105 8.67 -9.44 6.73
N ASN A 106 9.90 -9.00 6.42
CA ASN A 106 10.23 -8.41 5.13
C ASN A 106 9.96 -9.38 3.97
N LEU A 107 10.25 -10.67 4.15
CA LEU A 107 9.91 -11.68 3.16
C LEU A 107 8.39 -11.83 2.98
N GLN A 108 7.61 -11.73 4.05
CA GLN A 108 6.14 -11.77 3.96
C GLN A 108 5.60 -10.54 3.21
N VAL A 109 6.11 -9.34 3.51
CA VAL A 109 5.75 -8.11 2.78
C VAL A 109 6.10 -8.24 1.30
N ALA A 110 7.30 -8.70 0.95
CA ALA A 110 7.69 -8.89 -0.44
C ALA A 110 6.79 -9.89 -1.20
N LYS A 111 6.29 -10.92 -0.51
CA LYS A 111 5.30 -11.85 -1.09
C LYS A 111 3.96 -11.15 -1.35
N LEU A 112 3.47 -10.34 -0.40
CA LEU A 112 2.24 -9.57 -0.57
C LEU A 112 2.37 -8.57 -1.72
N ASP A 113 3.46 -7.82 -1.79
CA ASP A 113 3.76 -6.91 -2.90
C ASP A 113 3.76 -7.64 -4.25
N THR A 114 4.30 -8.87 -4.28
CA THR A 114 4.29 -9.70 -5.48
C THR A 114 2.86 -10.07 -5.88
N ILE A 115 2.02 -10.49 -4.93
CA ILE A 115 0.62 -10.83 -5.16
C ILE A 115 -0.13 -9.61 -5.69
N GLU A 116 0.02 -8.45 -5.05
CA GLU A 116 -0.62 -7.20 -5.47
C GLU A 116 -0.20 -6.81 -6.90
N ASN A 117 1.09 -6.88 -7.21
CA ASN A 117 1.59 -6.55 -8.55
C ASN A 117 1.07 -7.52 -9.61
N VAL A 118 1.01 -8.81 -9.31
CA VAL A 118 0.44 -9.83 -10.20
C VAL A 118 -1.05 -9.55 -10.42
N ALA A 119 -1.80 -9.31 -9.35
CA ALA A 119 -3.23 -9.01 -9.41
C ALA A 119 -3.51 -7.78 -10.27
N ARG A 120 -2.84 -6.64 -9.98
CA ARG A 120 -2.99 -5.40 -10.75
C ARG A 120 -2.67 -5.60 -12.23
N ARG A 121 -1.58 -6.31 -12.56
CA ARG A 121 -1.21 -6.59 -13.95
C ARG A 121 -2.26 -7.46 -14.66
N ARG A 122 -2.77 -8.48 -13.96
CA ARG A 122 -3.77 -9.42 -14.49
C ARG A 122 -5.09 -8.74 -14.83
N PHE A 123 -5.52 -7.78 -14.01
CA PHE A 123 -6.81 -7.11 -14.13
C PHE A 123 -6.75 -5.70 -14.71
N THR A 124 -5.56 -5.23 -15.11
CA THR A 124 -5.46 -4.01 -15.93
C THR A 124 -6.08 -4.27 -17.30
N LYS A 125 -7.10 -3.49 -17.65
CA LYS A 125 -7.84 -3.60 -18.91
C LYS A 125 -7.49 -2.44 -19.83
N VAL A 126 -7.41 -2.71 -21.13
CA VAL A 126 -7.29 -1.67 -22.16
C VAL A 126 -8.69 -1.18 -22.50
N MET A 127 -8.99 0.08 -22.18
CA MET A 127 -10.28 0.72 -22.44
C MET A 127 -10.34 1.38 -23.81
N LEU A 128 -9.20 1.90 -24.28
CA LEU A 128 -9.04 2.47 -25.60
C LEU A 128 -7.66 2.11 -26.12
N ALA A 129 -7.59 1.65 -27.36
CA ALA A 129 -6.35 1.49 -28.11
C ALA A 129 -6.66 1.73 -29.59
N ASP A 130 -6.13 2.82 -30.15
CA ASP A 130 -6.28 3.14 -31.56
C ASP A 130 -4.93 3.17 -32.29
N THR A 131 -4.90 2.66 -33.51
CA THR A 131 -3.68 2.35 -34.26
C THR A 131 -3.09 3.51 -35.07
N ALA A 132 -3.87 4.50 -35.50
CA ALA A 132 -3.38 5.81 -35.99
C ALA A 132 -4.52 6.60 -36.64
N ILE A 133 -4.73 7.83 -36.20
CA ILE A 133 -5.62 8.81 -36.81
C ILE A 133 -4.79 9.86 -37.55
N ASN A 134 -5.09 10.04 -38.84
CA ASN A 134 -4.56 11.15 -39.62
C ASN A 134 -5.65 12.20 -39.79
N VAL A 135 -5.43 13.40 -39.27
CA VAL A 135 -6.33 14.54 -39.47
C VAL A 135 -5.71 15.49 -40.48
N ARG A 136 -6.44 15.78 -41.55
CA ARG A 136 -5.96 16.67 -42.63
C ARG A 136 -6.77 17.95 -42.74
N ASP A 137 -8.07 17.87 -42.43
CA ASP A 137 -9.00 18.98 -42.63
C ASP A 137 -9.91 19.22 -41.41
N LYS A 138 -10.68 20.31 -41.45
CA LYS A 138 -11.62 20.68 -40.38
C LYS A 138 -12.76 19.65 -40.21
N ALA A 139 -13.15 18.98 -41.30
CA ALA A 139 -14.17 17.94 -41.26
C ALA A 139 -13.79 16.78 -40.33
N ASP A 140 -12.48 16.51 -40.19
CA ASP A 140 -11.90 15.46 -39.36
C ASP A 140 -11.79 15.86 -37.87
N SER A 141 -12.29 17.02 -37.47
CA SER A 141 -12.16 17.52 -36.09
C SER A 141 -12.81 16.63 -35.03
N SER A 142 -13.83 15.85 -35.40
CA SER A 142 -14.40 14.81 -34.52
C SER A 142 -13.41 13.69 -34.23
N LEU A 143 -12.48 13.40 -35.15
CA LEU A 143 -11.46 12.35 -34.99
C LEU A 143 -10.39 12.71 -33.95
N MET A 144 -10.37 13.95 -33.44
CA MET A 144 -9.45 14.38 -32.38
C MET A 144 -10.03 14.27 -30.98
N ARG A 145 -11.28 13.80 -30.87
CA ARG A 145 -12.00 13.64 -29.62
C ARG A 145 -12.20 12.16 -29.35
N PHE A 146 -11.50 11.66 -28.34
CA PHE A 146 -11.63 10.29 -27.88
C PHE A 146 -12.46 10.26 -26.61
N VAL A 147 -13.38 9.30 -26.53
CA VAL A 147 -14.28 9.14 -25.39
C VAL A 147 -14.13 7.72 -24.87
N VAL A 148 -14.02 7.59 -23.56
CA VAL A 148 -14.05 6.31 -22.85
C VAL A 148 -15.22 6.35 -21.88
N GLU A 149 -16.13 5.40 -22.05
CA GLU A 149 -17.29 5.16 -21.19
C GLU A 149 -17.65 3.65 -21.24
N PRO A 150 -18.18 3.07 -20.15
CA PRO A 150 -18.40 3.67 -18.83
C PRO A 150 -17.09 3.86 -18.03
N ILE A 151 -17.15 4.67 -16.96
CA ILE A 151 -16.03 4.94 -16.05
C ILE A 151 -16.24 4.23 -14.72
N TYR A 152 -15.19 3.55 -14.26
CA TYR A 152 -15.10 2.82 -13.00
C TYR A 152 -14.09 3.45 -12.05
N GLU A 153 -14.22 3.14 -10.76
CA GLU A 153 -13.20 3.44 -9.76
C GLU A 153 -11.84 2.81 -10.11
N GLY A 154 -10.75 3.44 -9.68
CA GLY A 154 -9.40 2.92 -9.85
C GLY A 154 -8.52 3.81 -10.70
N GLU A 155 -7.42 3.25 -11.17
CA GLU A 155 -6.36 3.96 -11.85
C GLU A 155 -6.55 3.96 -13.37
N TYR A 156 -6.41 5.13 -13.97
CA TYR A 156 -6.39 5.34 -15.41
C TYR A 156 -5.00 5.81 -15.84
N ASN A 157 -4.42 5.12 -16.81
CA ASN A 157 -3.24 5.57 -17.51
C ASN A 157 -3.64 5.98 -18.93
N ILE A 158 -3.46 7.26 -19.24
CA ILE A 158 -3.82 7.88 -20.51
C ILE A 158 -2.54 8.31 -21.23
N SER A 159 -2.33 7.82 -22.44
CA SER A 159 -1.19 8.23 -23.27
C SER A 159 -1.57 8.38 -24.73
N ALA A 160 -0.87 9.26 -25.44
CA ALA A 160 -0.91 9.30 -26.89
C ALA A 160 0.38 9.90 -27.45
N LYS A 161 0.71 9.53 -28.69
CA LYS A 161 1.72 10.19 -29.50
C LYS A 161 1.05 11.04 -30.57
N TYR A 162 1.72 12.10 -30.97
CA TYR A 162 1.25 12.98 -32.02
C TYR A 162 2.38 13.68 -32.76
N THR A 163 2.07 14.07 -34.00
CA THR A 163 2.92 14.95 -34.81
C THR A 163 2.07 16.07 -35.39
N LEU A 164 2.63 17.28 -35.41
CA LEU A 164 2.03 18.43 -36.12
C LEU A 164 2.69 18.55 -37.49
N ASP A 165 1.87 18.69 -38.53
CA ASP A 165 2.37 18.95 -39.88
C ASP A 165 3.07 20.33 -39.92
N SER A 166 4.17 20.41 -40.66
CA SER A 166 4.89 21.66 -40.87
C SER A 166 4.07 22.68 -41.66
N LEU A 167 3.09 22.22 -42.45
CA LEU A 167 2.15 23.08 -43.16
C LEU A 167 1.03 23.62 -42.26
N ASP A 168 0.96 23.16 -41.01
CA ASP A 168 0.00 23.68 -40.05
C ASP A 168 0.38 25.08 -39.58
N LYS A 169 -0.52 26.04 -39.80
CA LYS A 169 -0.32 27.46 -39.47
C LYS A 169 -0.85 27.84 -38.09
N ALA A 170 -1.50 26.91 -37.37
CA ALA A 170 -2.07 27.21 -36.06
C ALA A 170 -1.00 27.27 -34.98
N THR A 171 -1.04 28.33 -34.18
CA THR A 171 -0.18 28.51 -33.00
C THR A 171 -1.02 28.33 -31.72
N GLY A 172 -0.38 27.87 -30.62
CA GLY A 172 -1.02 27.83 -29.30
C GLY A 172 -2.06 26.73 -29.09
N ARG A 173 -2.07 25.67 -29.91
CA ARG A 173 -2.98 24.53 -29.72
C ARG A 173 -2.76 23.83 -28.39
N ARG A 174 -3.85 23.38 -27.79
CA ARG A 174 -3.80 22.63 -26.53
C ARG A 174 -4.52 21.30 -26.67
N TYR A 175 -3.96 20.29 -26.03
CA TYR A 175 -4.72 19.10 -25.70
C TYR A 175 -5.34 19.27 -24.30
N ARG A 176 -6.48 18.63 -24.07
CA ARG A 176 -7.11 18.53 -22.76
C ARG A 176 -7.58 17.11 -22.53
N VAL A 177 -7.34 16.61 -21.32
CA VAL A 177 -7.94 15.38 -20.81
C VAL A 177 -8.80 15.76 -19.62
N TYR A 178 -10.04 15.29 -19.61
CA TYR A 178 -10.99 15.63 -18.56
C TYR A 178 -12.03 14.54 -18.35
N PHE A 179 -12.59 14.50 -17.15
CA PHE A 179 -13.80 13.74 -16.87
C PHE A 179 -15.02 14.64 -16.98
N GLU A 180 -16.09 14.12 -17.55
CA GLU A 180 -17.39 14.75 -17.53
C GLU A 180 -18.30 14.05 -16.54
N ARG A 181 -19.01 14.86 -15.74
CA ARG A 181 -19.96 14.40 -14.74
C ARG A 181 -21.37 14.31 -15.29
N ARG A 182 -22.26 13.63 -14.58
CA ARG A 182 -23.68 13.49 -14.95
C ARG A 182 -24.40 14.84 -15.11
N ASP A 183 -23.99 15.88 -14.37
CA ASP A 183 -24.50 17.24 -14.47
C ASP A 183 -23.88 18.07 -15.61
N SER A 184 -23.13 17.41 -16.51
CA SER A 184 -22.34 18.03 -17.60
C SER A 184 -21.19 18.93 -17.13
N SER A 185 -20.91 19.00 -15.82
CA SER A 185 -19.73 19.70 -15.33
C SER A 185 -18.47 18.89 -15.63
N ILE A 186 -17.37 19.60 -15.85
CA ILE A 186 -16.10 19.01 -16.28
C ILE A 186 -15.07 19.13 -15.18
N ARG A 187 -14.36 18.04 -14.90
CA ARG A 187 -13.12 18.03 -14.12
C ARG A 187 -11.93 17.83 -15.04
N SER A 188 -11.17 18.89 -15.29
CA SER A 188 -9.92 18.80 -16.04
C SER A 188 -8.88 18.03 -15.23
N ILE A 189 -8.24 17.04 -15.85
CA ILE A 189 -7.15 16.27 -15.22
C ILE A 189 -5.79 16.59 -15.83
N ALA A 190 -5.75 16.92 -17.12
CA ALA A 190 -4.53 17.34 -17.78
C ALA A 190 -4.81 18.32 -18.91
N ASN A 191 -3.87 19.23 -19.12
CA ASN A 191 -3.86 20.16 -20.25
C ASN A 191 -2.41 20.45 -20.63
N GLY A 192 -2.15 20.55 -21.92
CA GLY A 192 -0.80 20.86 -22.40
C GLY A 192 -0.83 21.53 -23.76
N ILE A 193 0.27 22.19 -24.11
CA ILE A 193 0.43 22.79 -25.43
C ILE A 193 0.93 21.72 -26.38
N VAL A 194 0.26 21.57 -27.52
CA VAL A 194 0.68 20.69 -28.60
C VAL A 194 1.93 21.29 -29.23
N GLN A 195 3.05 20.60 -29.10
CA GLN A 195 4.34 21.11 -29.56
C GLN A 195 4.61 20.74 -31.02
N ARG A 196 5.17 21.69 -31.78
CA ARG A 196 5.59 21.46 -33.15
C ARG A 196 6.98 20.83 -33.16
N ARG A 197 7.04 19.51 -33.04
CA ARG A 197 8.25 18.68 -33.10
C ARG A 197 8.04 17.50 -34.04
N LYS A 198 9.14 16.79 -34.37
CA LYS A 198 9.12 15.59 -35.23
C LYS A 198 8.15 14.52 -34.69
N GLU A 199 8.15 14.32 -33.37
CA GLU A 199 7.17 13.52 -32.64
C GLU A 199 7.08 14.04 -31.20
N SER A 200 5.90 13.97 -30.60
CA SER A 200 5.67 14.34 -29.20
C SER A 200 4.66 13.40 -28.59
N ASP A 201 4.75 13.22 -27.28
CA ASP A 201 3.88 12.34 -26.51
C ASP A 201 3.34 13.07 -25.27
N PHE A 202 2.32 12.48 -24.68
CA PHE A 202 1.95 12.75 -23.30
C PHE A 202 1.55 11.44 -22.62
N SER A 203 1.75 11.41 -21.30
CA SER A 203 1.31 10.32 -20.44
C SER A 203 0.83 10.92 -19.11
N HIS A 204 -0.39 10.56 -18.72
CA HIS A 204 -1.02 11.02 -17.48
C HIS A 204 -1.61 9.83 -16.73
N ARG A 205 -1.33 9.79 -15.43
CA ARG A 205 -1.93 8.82 -14.50
C ARG A 205 -2.93 9.54 -13.63
N TYR A 206 -4.12 8.96 -13.48
CA TYR A 206 -5.18 9.51 -12.65
C TYR A 206 -5.86 8.42 -11.86
N GLU A 207 -6.19 8.69 -10.60
CA GLU A 207 -6.90 7.77 -9.72
C GLU A 207 -8.29 8.31 -9.41
N ILE A 208 -9.32 7.52 -9.71
CA ILE A 208 -10.71 7.78 -9.34
C ILE A 208 -10.97 7.09 -8.01
N LYS A 209 -11.41 7.86 -7.02
CA LYS A 209 -11.76 7.38 -5.68
C LYS A 209 -13.27 7.04 -5.59
N PRO A 210 -13.71 6.28 -4.57
CA PRO A 210 -15.14 6.00 -4.37
C PRO A 210 -15.99 7.27 -4.23
N ALA A 211 -15.45 8.33 -3.64
CA ALA A 211 -16.15 9.60 -3.46
C ALA A 211 -16.40 10.37 -4.78
N ASP A 212 -15.81 9.92 -5.89
CA ASP A 212 -15.82 10.55 -7.20
C ASP A 212 -16.86 9.90 -8.16
N THR A 213 -17.94 9.32 -7.62
CA THR A 213 -18.95 8.50 -8.33
C THR A 213 -19.76 9.17 -9.45
N ASN A 214 -19.55 10.45 -9.70
CA ASN A 214 -20.39 11.21 -10.65
C ASN A 214 -19.80 11.30 -12.06
N TYR A 215 -18.59 10.78 -12.30
CA TYR A 215 -17.99 10.75 -13.64
C TYR A 215 -18.71 9.72 -14.53
N VAL A 216 -19.04 10.15 -15.74
CA VAL A 216 -19.74 9.32 -16.74
C VAL A 216 -18.80 8.93 -17.87
N ARG A 217 -17.92 9.86 -18.28
CA ARG A 217 -16.99 9.65 -19.38
C ARG A 217 -15.66 10.35 -19.16
N LEU A 218 -14.60 9.74 -19.67
CA LEU A 218 -13.28 10.34 -19.85
C LEU A 218 -13.18 10.82 -21.30
N VAL A 219 -12.72 12.06 -21.48
CA VAL A 219 -12.59 12.68 -22.80
C VAL A 219 -11.16 13.17 -23.00
N ILE A 220 -10.60 12.84 -24.16
CA ILE A 220 -9.30 13.33 -24.64
C ILE A 220 -9.58 14.19 -25.88
N GLU A 221 -9.23 15.47 -25.83
CA GLU A 221 -9.34 16.39 -26.95
C GLU A 221 -7.96 16.87 -27.36
N MET A 222 -7.54 16.55 -28.59
CA MET A 222 -6.18 16.84 -29.09
C MET A 222 -6.02 18.22 -29.74
N ALA A 223 -7.12 18.92 -30.05
CA ALA A 223 -7.10 20.28 -30.58
C ALA A 223 -8.19 21.16 -29.97
N HIS A 224 -8.02 21.49 -28.69
CA HIS A 224 -8.83 22.48 -28.03
C HIS A 224 -8.26 23.89 -28.27
N PHE A 225 -9.08 24.80 -28.80
CA PHE A 225 -8.76 26.22 -28.94
C PHE A 225 -9.37 27.01 -27.79
N ALA A 226 -8.57 27.84 -27.12
CA ALA A 226 -9.09 28.74 -26.08
C ALA A 226 -10.01 29.82 -26.69
N ASP A 227 -9.70 30.29 -27.91
CA ASP A 227 -10.53 31.21 -28.68
C ASP A 227 -11.24 30.48 -29.83
N ARG A 228 -12.57 30.47 -29.82
CA ARG A 228 -13.42 29.83 -30.85
C ARG A 228 -13.27 30.49 -32.23
N LYS A 229 -12.71 31.70 -32.32
CA LYS A 229 -12.48 32.43 -33.58
C LYS A 229 -11.22 31.93 -34.34
N GLN A 230 -10.35 31.15 -33.71
CA GLN A 230 -9.11 30.62 -34.31
C GLN A 230 -9.24 29.18 -34.87
N LYS A 231 -10.42 28.78 -35.36
CA LYS A 231 -10.65 27.46 -35.98
C LYS A 231 -9.98 27.38 -37.36
N THR A 232 -8.67 27.22 -37.39
CA THR A 232 -7.87 26.96 -38.60
C THR A 232 -7.88 25.48 -38.97
N THR A 233 -7.58 25.15 -40.23
CA THR A 233 -7.40 23.77 -40.71
C THR A 233 -6.34 23.07 -39.85
N THR A 234 -6.68 21.87 -39.36
CA THR A 234 -5.78 21.08 -38.52
C THR A 234 -5.15 19.95 -39.29
N ARG A 235 -3.82 19.94 -39.31
CA ARG A 235 -3.01 18.89 -39.90
C ARG A 235 -2.14 18.27 -38.83
N MET A 236 -2.59 17.11 -38.36
CA MET A 236 -2.00 16.41 -37.23
C MET A 236 -2.15 14.91 -37.44
N LYS A 237 -1.12 14.16 -37.05
CA LYS A 237 -1.24 12.73 -36.87
C LYS A 237 -1.28 12.43 -35.38
N ILE A 238 -2.22 11.60 -34.96
CA ILE A 238 -2.33 11.09 -33.60
C ILE A 238 -2.21 9.58 -33.70
N HIS A 239 -1.36 8.96 -32.89
CA HIS A 239 -1.17 7.51 -32.91
C HIS A 239 -0.85 7.00 -31.52
N GLU A 240 -1.02 5.69 -31.34
CA GLU A 240 -0.82 5.03 -30.04
C GLU A 240 -1.65 5.67 -28.91
N VAL A 241 -2.88 6.10 -29.23
CA VAL A 241 -3.81 6.56 -28.19
C VAL A 241 -4.20 5.36 -27.36
N LYS A 242 -3.88 5.41 -26.07
CA LYS A 242 -4.11 4.31 -25.15
C LYS A 242 -4.69 4.83 -23.86
N VAL A 243 -5.77 4.19 -23.42
CA VAL A 243 -6.31 4.33 -22.07
C VAL A 243 -6.36 2.95 -21.47
N THR A 244 -5.70 2.77 -20.33
CA THR A 244 -5.84 1.55 -19.53
C THR A 244 -6.46 1.87 -18.20
N HIS A 245 -7.28 0.96 -17.70
CA HIS A 245 -7.91 1.02 -16.39
C HIS A 245 -7.41 -0.14 -15.53
N THR A 246 -7.02 0.14 -14.30
CA THR A 246 -6.69 -0.84 -13.27
C THR A 246 -7.63 -0.61 -12.09
N PRO A 247 -8.45 -1.58 -11.66
CA PRO A 247 -9.28 -1.47 -10.46
C PRO A 247 -8.43 -1.19 -9.20
N PRO A 248 -9.05 -0.81 -8.07
CA PRO A 248 -8.38 -0.75 -6.78
C PRO A 248 -7.61 -2.03 -6.46
N THR A 249 -6.47 -1.91 -5.77
CA THR A 249 -5.58 -3.07 -5.49
C THR A 249 -6.32 -4.17 -4.73
N GLU A 250 -7.13 -3.80 -3.73
CA GLU A 250 -7.93 -4.74 -2.93
C GLU A 250 -8.88 -5.55 -3.83
N GLU A 251 -9.63 -4.88 -4.71
CA GLU A 251 -10.51 -5.53 -5.68
C GLU A 251 -9.73 -6.46 -6.62
N CYS A 252 -8.57 -6.02 -7.12
CA CYS A 252 -7.72 -6.87 -7.98
C CYS A 252 -7.29 -8.16 -7.27
N VAL A 253 -6.92 -8.06 -5.99
CA VAL A 253 -6.47 -9.19 -5.17
C VAL A 253 -7.65 -10.13 -4.90
N ASP A 254 -8.82 -9.61 -4.56
CA ASP A 254 -10.03 -10.40 -4.38
C ASP A 254 -10.43 -11.13 -5.67
N MET A 255 -10.38 -10.44 -6.81
CA MET A 255 -10.60 -11.06 -8.12
C MET A 255 -9.59 -12.17 -8.41
N LEU A 256 -8.32 -11.99 -8.05
CA LEU A 256 -7.27 -13.00 -8.23
C LEU A 256 -7.55 -14.24 -7.38
N PHE A 257 -7.90 -14.04 -6.10
CA PHE A 257 -8.28 -15.14 -5.20
C PHE A 257 -9.52 -15.87 -5.68
N ASN A 258 -10.54 -15.16 -6.18
CA ASN A 258 -11.74 -15.77 -6.76
C ASN A 258 -11.41 -16.59 -8.02
N GLU A 259 -10.53 -16.10 -8.91
CA GLU A 259 -10.07 -16.84 -10.10
C GLU A 259 -9.30 -18.11 -9.71
N GLN A 260 -8.41 -18.03 -8.71
CA GLN A 260 -7.57 -19.16 -8.28
C GLN A 260 -8.30 -20.19 -7.42
N SER A 261 -9.24 -19.77 -6.58
CA SER A 261 -10.03 -20.67 -5.73
C SER A 261 -11.04 -21.50 -6.52
N GLY A 262 -11.27 -21.17 -7.80
CA GLY A 262 -12.27 -21.84 -8.64
C GLY A 262 -13.71 -21.57 -8.19
N VAL A 263 -13.92 -20.66 -7.22
CA VAL A 263 -15.24 -20.27 -6.72
C VAL A 263 -15.86 -19.30 -7.73
N ARG A 264 -16.45 -19.86 -8.79
CA ARG A 264 -17.29 -19.11 -9.72
C ARG A 264 -18.69 -18.96 -9.12
N ILE A 265 -18.95 -17.86 -8.41
CA ILE A 265 -20.29 -17.55 -7.88
C ILE A 265 -21.30 -17.38 -9.03
N PHE A 266 -20.84 -16.90 -10.18
CA PHE A 266 -21.63 -16.78 -11.41
C PHE A 266 -20.84 -17.36 -12.59
N SER A 267 -21.52 -18.11 -13.47
CA SER A 267 -20.91 -18.65 -14.68
C SER A 267 -20.66 -17.54 -15.71
N ASP A 268 -19.66 -17.73 -16.59
CA ASP A 268 -19.37 -16.80 -17.71
C ASP A 268 -20.59 -16.56 -18.61
N SER A 269 -21.49 -17.56 -18.68
CA SER A 269 -22.78 -17.45 -19.37
C SER A 269 -23.76 -16.50 -18.67
N LEU A 270 -23.76 -16.45 -17.34
CA LEU A 270 -24.65 -15.59 -16.56
C LEU A 270 -24.18 -14.13 -16.61
N ILE A 271 -22.86 -13.91 -16.53
CA ILE A 271 -22.27 -12.57 -16.70
C ILE A 271 -22.56 -12.02 -18.10
N ARG A 272 -22.36 -12.82 -19.16
CA ARG A 272 -22.70 -12.42 -20.53
C ARG A 272 -24.20 -12.12 -20.70
N ALA A 273 -25.07 -12.92 -20.09
CA ALA A 273 -26.51 -12.66 -20.14
C ALA A 273 -26.90 -11.34 -19.47
N ILE A 274 -26.23 -10.96 -18.37
CA ILE A 274 -26.42 -9.66 -17.71
C ILE A 274 -25.88 -8.52 -18.61
N GLU A 275 -24.69 -8.68 -19.19
CA GLU A 275 -24.08 -7.67 -20.07
C GLU A 275 -24.88 -7.46 -21.37
N GLU A 276 -25.52 -8.50 -21.90
CA GLU A 276 -26.41 -8.42 -23.07
C GLU A 276 -27.79 -7.87 -22.70
N GLY A 277 -28.30 -8.20 -21.51
CA GLY A 277 -29.55 -7.66 -20.97
C GLY A 277 -29.48 -6.17 -20.65
N ALA A 278 -28.32 -5.67 -20.20
CA ALA A 278 -28.08 -4.26 -19.91
C ALA A 278 -27.87 -3.38 -21.16
N ARG A 279 -27.77 -3.97 -22.36
CA ARG A 279 -27.68 -3.26 -23.66
C ARG A 279 -29.03 -3.14 -24.38
N LYS A 280 -30.12 -3.63 -23.80
CA LYS A 280 -31.50 -3.39 -24.25
C LYS A 280 -32.12 -2.27 -23.45
#